data_AF-A0AAJ3D2I9-F1
#
_entry.id   AF-A0AAJ3D2I9-F1
#
_cell.length_a   1.000
_cell.length_b   1.000
_cell.length_c   1.000
_cell.angle_alpha   90.00
_cell.angle_beta   90.00
_cell.angle_gamma   90.00
#
_symmetry.space_group_name_H-M   'P 1'
#
loop_
_entity.id
_entity.type
_entity.pdbx_description
1 polymer ?
#
loop_
_entity_poly.entity_id
_entity_poly.type
_entity_poly.pdbx_seq_one_letter_code
_entity_poly.pdbx_strand_id
1 'polypeptide(L)' 'MSDGTVTLPWLVVRQDDNGNRYRVGRYATRAEAEKIATSLDDRGHKQLYWVERIGQNGSTVS' A
#
# COMPACT_ATOMS: atom_id res chain seq x y z
N MET A 1 -21.91 -6.04 21.14
CA MET A 1 -20.73 -6.65 20.49
C MET A 1 -20.38 -5.76 19.32
N SER A 2 -19.34 -4.94 19.44
CA SER A 2 -18.92 -4.07 18.34
C SER A 2 -18.08 -4.91 17.40
N ASP A 3 -18.60 -5.18 16.21
CA ASP A 3 -17.85 -5.78 15.12
C ASP A 3 -16.80 -4.75 14.68
N GLY A 4 -15.65 -4.80 15.36
CA GLY A 4 -14.55 -3.86 15.16
C GLY A 4 -13.92 -4.15 13.82
N THR A 5 -14.49 -3.60 12.74
CA THR A 5 -13.91 -3.68 11.41
C THR A 5 -12.49 -3.15 11.48
N VAL A 6 -11.50 -4.05 11.50
CA VAL A 6 -10.10 -3.68 11.50
C VAL A 6 -9.85 -2.95 10.19
N THR A 7 -9.76 -1.63 10.27
CA THR A 7 -9.38 -0.84 9.09
C THR A 7 -7.91 -1.10 8.82
N LEU A 8 -7.61 -1.42 7.57
CA LEU A 8 -6.24 -1.52 7.07
C LEU A 8 -6.02 -0.35 6.12
N PRO A 9 -5.77 0.87 6.65
CA PRO A 9 -5.72 2.09 5.86
C PRO A 9 -4.39 2.27 5.14
N TRP A 10 -3.37 1.46 5.42
CA TRP A 10 -2.05 1.62 4.79
C TRP A 10 -1.87 0.61 3.67
N LEU A 11 -1.57 1.10 2.47
CA LEU A 11 -1.32 0.31 1.27
C LEU A 11 0.17 0.31 0.96
N VAL A 12 0.70 -0.84 0.52
CA VAL A 12 1.94 -0.88 -0.24
C VAL A 12 1.58 -0.92 -1.72
N VAL A 13 2.10 0.03 -2.48
CA VAL A 13 1.89 0.15 -3.93
C VAL A 13 3.20 -0.17 -4.63
N ARG A 14 3.12 -0.92 -5.73
CA ARG A 14 4.21 -1.19 -6.66
C ARG A 14 3.91 -0.48 -7.98
N GLN A 15 4.88 0.21 -8.55
CA GLN A 15 4.88 0.64 -9.95
C GLN A 15 5.95 -0.09 -10.72
N ASP A 16 5.62 -0.67 -11.86
CA ASP A 16 6.62 -1.21 -12.79
C ASP A 16 7.17 -0.14 -13.74
N ASP A 17 8.11 -0.51 -14.59
CA ASP A 17 8.75 0.37 -15.58
C ASP A 17 7.81 0.83 -16.69
N ASN A 18 6.71 0.10 -16.92
CA ASN A 18 5.64 0.49 -17.82
C ASN A 18 4.65 1.47 -17.18
N GLY A 19 4.86 1.81 -15.91
CA GLY A 19 4.06 2.75 -15.15
C GLY A 19 2.80 2.14 -14.54
N ASN A 20 2.59 0.82 -14.63
CA ASN A 20 1.43 0.17 -14.07
C ASN A 20 1.54 0.11 -12.54
N ARG A 21 0.47 0.53 -11.86
CA ARG A 21 0.41 0.56 -10.40
C ARG A 21 -0.45 -0.57 -9.85
N TYR A 22 0.10 -1.33 -8.91
CA TYR A 22 -0.57 -2.45 -8.27
C TYR A 22 -0.51 -2.33 -6.75
N ARG A 23 -1.61 -2.71 -6.08
CA ARG A 23 -1.64 -2.86 -4.63
C ARG A 23 -1.04 -4.21 -4.27
N VAL A 24 0.00 -4.19 -3.44
CA VAL A 24 0.73 -5.38 -2.99
C VAL A 24 0.18 -5.91 -1.67
N GLY A 25 -0.29 -5.02 -0.79
CA GLY A 25 -0.82 -5.40 0.51
C GLY A 25 -1.51 -4.26 1.26
N ARG A 26 -2.24 -4.61 2.31
CA ARG A 26 -2.92 -3.69 3.25
C ARG A 26 -2.47 -3.98 4.67
N TYR A 27 -2.20 -2.91 5.43
CA TYR A 27 -1.62 -2.99 6.77
C TYR A 27 -2.37 -2.09 7.75
N ALA A 28 -2.36 -2.50 9.02
CA ALA A 28 -2.99 -1.75 10.11
C ALA A 28 -2.17 -0.50 10.44
N THR A 29 -0.84 -0.60 10.35
CA THR A 29 0.09 0.50 10.65
C THR A 29 0.94 0.89 9.46
N ARG A 30 1.38 2.15 9.46
CA ARG A 30 2.33 2.66 8.46
C ARG A 30 3.66 1.93 8.53
N ALA A 31 4.15 1.66 9.74
CA ALA A 31 5.44 1.02 9.97
C ALA A 31 5.50 -0.40 9.39
N GLU A 32 4.43 -1.19 9.52
CA GLU A 32 4.33 -2.51 8.88
C GLU A 32 4.37 -2.39 7.34
N ALA A 33 3.63 -1.43 6.78
CA ALA A 33 3.64 -1.19 5.34
C ALA A 33 5.03 -0.75 4.84
N GLU A 34 5.69 0.16 5.55
CA GLU A 34 7.03 0.64 5.20
C GLU A 34 8.07 -0.47 5.24
N LYS A 35 8.04 -1.32 6.29
CA LYS A 35 8.93 -2.48 6.40
C LYS A 35 8.79 -3.40 5.18
N ILE A 36 7.55 -3.63 4.72
CA ILE A 36 7.33 -4.44 3.52
C ILE A 36 7.82 -3.73 2.26
N ALA A 37 7.51 -2.45 2.07
CA ALA A 37 7.95 -1.68 0.91
C ALA A 37 9.49 -1.71 0.78
N THR A 38 10.22 -1.45 1.87
CA THR A 38 11.69 -1.53 1.89
C THR A 38 12.18 -2.94 1.57
N SER A 39 11.61 -3.98 2.20
CA SER A 39 12.04 -5.37 1.96
C SER A 39 11.84 -5.88 0.52
N LEU A 40 10.93 -5.23 -0.23
CA LEU A 40 10.64 -5.55 -1.62
C LEU A 40 11.54 -4.76 -2.57
N ASP A 41 11.91 -3.54 -2.21
CA ASP A 41 12.85 -2.69 -2.95
C ASP A 41 14.25 -3.32 -3.03
N ASP A 42 14.70 -3.97 -1.95
CA ASP A 42 16.02 -4.62 -1.82
C ASP A 42 16.24 -5.83 -2.76
N ARG A 43 15.22 -6.29 -3.52
CA ARG A 43 15.26 -7.56 -4.29
C ARG A 43 15.67 -7.44 -5.76
N GLY A 44 15.95 -6.25 -6.29
CA GLY A 44 16.47 -6.05 -7.65
C GLY A 44 15.44 -5.53 -8.67
N HIS A 45 15.98 -4.87 -9.71
CA HIS A 45 15.48 -3.66 -10.40
C HIS A 45 14.12 -3.65 -11.15
N LYS A 46 13.71 -2.39 -11.44
CA LYS A 46 12.63 -1.81 -12.27
C LYS A 46 11.30 -1.50 -11.60
N GLN A 47 11.12 -1.86 -10.34
CA GLN A 47 9.87 -1.62 -9.63
C GLN A 47 10.10 -0.62 -8.51
N LEU A 48 9.20 0.36 -8.38
CA LEU A 48 9.16 1.30 -7.29
C LEU A 48 8.12 0.84 -6.28
N TYR A 49 8.47 0.84 -4.99
CA TYR A 49 7.56 0.53 -3.90
C TYR A 49 7.38 1.72 -2.97
N TRP A 50 6.14 2.06 -2.63
CA TRP A 50 5.86 3.11 -1.64
C TRP A 50 4.59 2.83 -0.85
N VAL A 51 4.40 3.60 0.23
CA VAL A 51 3.25 3.48 1.13
C VAL A 51 2.25 4.61 0.86
N GLU A 52 0.98 4.25 0.71
CA GLU A 52 -0.14 5.20 0.61
C GLU A 52 -1.14 5.00 1.75
N ARG A 53 -1.67 6.10 2.28
CA ARG A 53 -2.80 6.05 3.22
C ARG A 53 -4.11 6.19 2.45
N ILE A 54 -5.00 5.23 2.61
CA ILE A 54 -6.39 5.34 2.18
C ILE A 54 -7.06 6.36 3.10
N GLY A 55 -7.32 7.56 2.57
CA GLY A 55 -8.23 8.51 3.21
C GLY A 55 -9.67 7.98 3.14
N GLN A 56 -10.53 8.40 4.07
CA GLN A 56 -11.98 8.17 3.98
C GLN A 56 -12.59 8.79 2.70
N ASN A 57 -11.86 9.67 2.04
CA ASN A 57 -12.16 10.16 0.70
C ASN A 57 -11.59 9.21 -0.36
N GLY A 58 -12.10 7.98 -0.39
CA GLY A 58 -12.21 7.27 -1.66
C GLY A 58 -13.26 7.99 -2.49
N SER A 59 -12.97 9.23 -2.92
CA SER A 59 -13.77 9.92 -3.92
C SER A 59 -13.61 9.10 -5.20
N THR A 60 -14.52 8.16 -5.37
CA THR A 60 -15.04 7.76 -6.65
C THR A 60 -15.25 9.05 -7.44
N VAL A 61 -14.28 9.38 -8.29
CA VAL A 61 -14.56 10.29 -9.39
C VAL A 61 -15.47 9.51 -10.34
N SER A 62 -16.65 10.11 -10.56
CA SER A 62 -17.77 9.62 -11.35
C SER A 62 -17.40 9.26 -12.78
#